data_AF-A0A7V5RBA0-F1
#
_entry.id   AF-A0A7V5RBA0-F1
#
_cell.length_a   1.000
_cell.length_b   1.000
_cell.length_c   1.000
_cell.angle_alpha   90.00
_cell.angle_beta   90.00
_cell.angle_gamma   90.00
#
_symmetry.space_group_name_H-M   'P 1'
#
loop_
_entity.id
_entity.type
_entity.pdbx_description
1 polymer ?
#
loop_
_entity_poly.entity_id
_entity_poly.type
_entity_poly.pdbx_seq_one_letter_code
_entity_poly.pdbx_strand_id
1 'polypeptide(L)'
;MRERIVEFLATAAYAGRSSRAPGTMGSLWGLVFGYALSGLSAAGGAAVLAAAVAAAVWVGAEAERAAGGKDPRHIVCDEVVGMMTAVYLLPATTGTLILAFSLFRFFDILKPPPVSTMERVFSGGAAVVFDDVAAGLCANAAARLVLWLAG
;
A
#
# COMPACT_ATOMS: atom_id res chain seq x y z
N MET A 1 19.76 17.05 -1.14
CA MET A 1 18.33 17.40 -1.14
C MET A 1 17.47 16.26 -1.66
N ARG A 2 17.78 15.69 -2.84
CA ARG A 2 17.10 14.52 -3.41
C ARG A 2 16.97 13.32 -2.45
N GLU A 3 18.07 12.90 -1.81
CA GLU A 3 18.07 11.75 -0.88
C GLU A 3 17.10 11.92 0.31
N ARG A 4 17.04 13.13 0.89
CA ARG A 4 16.12 13.42 2.00
C ARG A 4 14.64 13.36 1.58
N ILE A 5 14.34 13.74 0.34
CA ILE A 5 12.98 13.67 -0.21
C ILE A 5 12.59 12.21 -0.46
N VAL A 6 13.49 11.43 -1.06
CA VAL A 6 13.29 10.00 -1.30
C VAL A 6 13.07 9.26 0.02
N GLU A 7 13.89 9.52 1.02
CA GLU A 7 13.73 8.92 2.34
C GLU A 7 12.40 9.31 3.01
N PHE A 8 12.03 10.59 2.97
CA PHE A 8 10.76 11.06 3.52
C PHE A 8 9.56 10.37 2.86
N LEU A 9 9.57 10.22 1.53
CA LEU A 9 8.51 9.57 0.78
C LEU A 9 8.49 8.05 1.00
N ALA A 10 9.65 7.40 0.94
CA ALA A 10 9.80 5.96 1.13
C ALA A 10 9.31 5.52 2.50
N THR A 11 9.57 6.33 3.52
CA THR A 11 9.18 6.04 4.91
C THR A 11 7.78 6.54 5.28
N ALA A 12 6.98 7.04 4.33
CA ALA A 12 5.70 7.69 4.58
C ALA A 12 5.79 8.75 5.70
N ALA A 13 6.57 9.80 5.46
CA ALA A 13 6.88 10.85 6.43
C ALA A 13 7.56 10.35 7.72
N TYR A 14 8.55 9.45 7.58
CA TYR A 14 9.29 8.80 8.68
C TYR A 14 8.48 7.83 9.55
N ALA A 15 7.23 7.55 9.21
CA ALA A 15 6.39 6.59 9.93
C ALA A 15 6.96 5.15 9.84
N GLY A 16 7.57 4.82 8.70
CA GLY A 16 8.32 3.58 8.48
C GLY A 16 9.58 3.44 9.34
N ARG A 17 10.01 4.48 10.07
CA ARG A 17 11.08 4.35 11.09
C ARG A 17 10.57 3.84 12.45
N SER A 18 9.30 3.49 12.56
CA SER A 18 8.74 2.87 13.75
C SER A 18 9.50 1.58 14.10
N SER A 19 9.97 1.48 15.35
CA SER A 19 10.82 0.37 15.80
C SER A 19 10.09 -0.97 15.97
N ARG A 20 8.76 -0.98 15.98
CA ARG A 20 7.95 -2.17 16.28
C ARG A 20 7.10 -2.65 15.13
N ALA A 21 6.51 -1.73 14.38
CA ALA A 21 5.56 -2.05 13.32
C ALA A 21 5.61 -0.97 12.25
N PRO A 22 6.75 -0.84 11.52
CA PRO A 22 6.84 0.09 10.39
C PRO A 22 5.71 -0.19 9.41
N GLY A 23 5.38 -1.48 9.26
CA GLY A 23 4.38 -1.92 8.32
C GLY A 23 2.95 -1.42 8.57
N THR A 24 2.57 -1.48 9.84
CA THR A 24 1.30 -0.95 10.33
C THR A 24 1.24 0.57 10.13
N MET A 25 2.35 1.28 10.28
CA MET A 25 2.38 2.74 10.11
C MET A 25 2.23 3.15 8.65
N GLY A 26 2.87 2.44 7.71
CA GLY A 26 2.64 2.62 6.27
C GLY A 26 1.17 2.41 5.91
N SER A 27 0.60 1.30 6.38
CA SER A 27 -0.81 0.99 6.18
C SER A 27 -1.76 2.06 6.76
N LEU A 28 -1.47 2.61 7.95
CA LEU A 28 -2.27 3.70 8.52
C LEU A 28 -2.23 4.97 7.65
N TRP A 29 -1.08 5.31 7.06
CA TRP A 29 -1.01 6.38 6.08
C TRP A 29 -1.79 6.08 4.81
N GLY A 30 -1.72 4.84 4.32
CA GLY A 30 -2.53 4.39 3.19
C GLY A 30 -4.03 4.46 3.46
N LEU A 31 -4.47 4.24 4.70
CA LEU A 31 -5.85 4.49 5.12
C LEU A 31 -6.23 5.97 5.04
N VAL A 32 -5.36 6.87 5.50
CA VAL A 32 -5.60 8.33 5.44
C VAL A 32 -5.74 8.79 3.99
N PHE A 33 -4.81 8.39 3.12
CA PHE A 33 -4.87 8.74 1.71
C PHE A 33 -6.01 8.03 0.98
N GLY A 34 -6.28 6.78 1.31
CA GLY A 34 -7.40 6.03 0.75
C GLY A 34 -8.76 6.62 1.13
N TYR A 35 -8.91 7.13 2.36
CA TYR A 35 -10.09 7.89 2.76
C TYR A 35 -10.20 9.20 1.96
N ALA A 36 -9.10 9.91 1.72
CA ALA A 36 -9.13 11.11 0.86
C ALA A 36 -9.59 10.80 -0.58
N LEU A 37 -9.29 9.60 -1.12
CA LEU A 37 -9.78 9.17 -2.43
C LEU A 37 -11.30 9.05 -2.50
N SER A 38 -12.01 8.82 -1.37
CA SER A 38 -13.47 8.70 -1.38
C SER A 38 -14.18 10.01 -1.68
N GLY A 39 -13.48 11.15 -1.59
CA GLY A 39 -13.99 12.45 -2.00
C GLY A 39 -13.88 12.74 -3.50
N LEU A 40 -13.21 11.86 -4.27
CA LEU A 40 -13.01 12.01 -5.71
C LEU A 40 -14.04 11.20 -6.50
N SER A 41 -14.23 11.57 -7.78
CA SER A 41 -14.93 10.70 -8.72
C SER A 41 -14.14 9.40 -8.89
N ALA A 42 -14.81 8.31 -9.32
CA ALA A 42 -14.12 7.04 -9.57
C ALA A 42 -12.91 7.22 -10.50
N ALA A 43 -13.09 7.90 -11.64
CA ALA A 43 -12.00 8.17 -12.58
C ALA A 43 -10.88 9.02 -11.96
N GLY A 44 -11.22 10.06 -11.19
CA GLY A 44 -10.23 10.91 -10.50
C GLY A 44 -9.43 10.13 -9.46
N GLY A 45 -10.10 9.33 -8.64
CA GLY A 45 -9.45 8.47 -7.65
C GLY A 45 -8.57 7.39 -8.29
N ALA A 46 -8.98 6.81 -9.42
CA ALA A 46 -8.17 5.86 -10.17
C ALA A 46 -6.88 6.51 -10.70
N ALA A 47 -6.98 7.73 -11.24
CA ALA A 47 -5.82 8.48 -11.74
C ALA A 47 -4.83 8.79 -10.62
N VAL A 48 -5.32 9.23 -9.45
CA VAL A 48 -4.47 9.50 -8.28
C VAL A 48 -3.82 8.22 -7.75
N LEU A 49 -4.58 7.12 -7.65
CA LEU A 49 -4.04 5.82 -7.21
C LEU A 49 -2.97 5.31 -8.17
N ALA A 50 -3.21 5.36 -9.48
CA ALA A 50 -2.22 4.96 -10.48
C ALA A 50 -0.93 5.80 -10.41
N ALA A 51 -1.07 7.12 -10.23
CA ALA A 51 0.08 8.01 -10.05
C ALA A 51 0.84 7.70 -8.75
N ALA A 52 0.13 7.39 -7.65
CA ALA A 52 0.74 7.01 -6.39
C ALA A 52 1.51 5.70 -6.49
N VAL A 53 0.95 4.68 -7.16
CA VAL A 53 1.64 3.40 -7.42
C VAL A 53 2.90 3.62 -8.24
N ALA A 54 2.83 4.40 -9.33
CA ALA A 54 4.00 4.72 -10.14
C ALA A 54 5.08 5.47 -9.34
N ALA A 55 4.67 6.40 -8.48
CA ALA A 55 5.57 7.12 -7.58
C ALA A 55 6.21 6.17 -6.54
N ALA A 56 5.44 5.24 -5.94
CA ALA A 56 5.95 4.27 -4.98
C ALA A 56 7.00 3.35 -5.61
N VAL A 57 6.79 2.88 -6.84
CA VAL A 57 7.78 2.08 -7.58
C VAL A 57 9.09 2.86 -7.77
N TRP A 58 8.99 4.12 -8.20
CA TRP A 58 10.17 4.97 -8.40
C TRP A 58 10.90 5.28 -7.09
N VAL A 59 10.15 5.67 -6.06
CA VAL A 59 10.69 6.00 -4.73
C VAL A 59 11.33 4.78 -4.08
N GLY A 60 10.68 3.61 -4.14
CA GLY A 60 11.21 2.36 -3.60
C GLY A 60 12.52 1.96 -4.26
N ALA A 61 12.59 2.04 -5.60
CA ALA A 61 13.82 1.74 -6.34
C ALA A 61 14.97 2.71 -6.00
N GLU A 62 14.68 4.00 -5.84
CA GLU A 62 15.70 4.99 -5.47
C GLU A 62 16.15 4.83 -4.01
N ALA A 63 15.23 4.51 -3.10
CA ALA A 63 15.52 4.25 -1.69
C ALA A 63 16.39 2.99 -1.52
N GLU A 64 16.07 1.91 -2.24
CA GLU A 64 16.86 0.66 -2.25
C GLU A 64 18.29 0.90 -2.73
N ARG A 65 18.47 1.71 -3.78
CA ARG A 65 19.79 2.13 -4.30
C ARG A 65 20.56 2.96 -3.27
N ALA A 66 19.92 3.97 -2.69
CA ALA A 66 20.53 4.86 -1.70
C ALA A 66 20.95 4.10 -0.43
N ALA A 67 20.19 3.06 -0.07
CA ALA A 67 20.46 2.21 1.07
C ALA A 67 21.62 1.21 0.84
N GLY A 68 22.19 1.13 -0.37
CA GLY A 68 23.27 0.20 -0.68
C GLY A 68 22.92 -1.27 -0.40
N GLY A 69 21.63 -1.62 -0.52
CA GLY A 69 21.09 -2.95 -0.20
C GLY A 69 20.89 -3.24 1.29
N LYS A 70 20.98 -2.25 2.19
CA LYS A 70 20.76 -2.43 3.63
C LYS A 70 19.45 -1.80 4.13
N ASP A 71 18.65 -2.65 4.77
CA ASP A 71 17.38 -2.39 5.48
C ASP A 71 16.18 -1.91 4.64
N PRO A 72 15.53 -2.81 3.88
CA PRO A 72 14.26 -2.52 3.22
C PRO A 72 13.09 -2.28 4.18
N ARG A 73 13.21 -2.59 5.49
CA ARG A 73 12.05 -2.63 6.41
C ARG A 73 11.41 -1.28 6.72
N HIS A 74 12.12 -0.18 6.46
CA HIS A 74 11.60 1.16 6.70
C HIS A 74 10.96 1.79 5.46
N ILE A 75 11.12 1.17 4.28
CA ILE A 75 10.44 1.56 3.06
C ILE A 75 9.04 0.96 3.16
N VAL A 76 8.04 1.83 3.25
CA VAL A 76 6.62 1.48 3.49
C VAL A 76 5.70 2.14 2.46
N CYS A 77 6.25 2.67 1.36
CA CYS A 77 5.47 3.31 0.31
C CYS A 77 4.65 2.32 -0.52
N ASP A 78 5.12 1.07 -0.60
CA ASP A 78 4.39 -0.13 -1.04
C ASP A 78 3.11 -0.36 -0.22
N GLU A 79 3.23 -0.39 1.11
CA GLU A 79 2.08 -0.63 1.99
C GLU A 79 1.06 0.51 1.95
N VAL A 80 1.54 1.74 1.79
CA VAL A 80 0.67 2.92 1.59
C VAL A 80 -0.20 2.70 0.37
N VAL A 81 0.37 2.36 -0.79
CA VAL A 81 -0.40 2.20 -2.03
C VAL A 81 -1.21 0.90 -2.05
N GLY A 82 -0.74 -0.16 -1.41
CA GLY A 82 -1.48 -1.40 -1.18
C GLY A 82 -2.74 -1.15 -0.35
N MET A 83 -2.63 -0.41 0.75
CA MET A 83 -3.78 -0.05 1.58
C MET A 83 -4.73 0.92 0.88
N MET A 84 -4.22 1.91 0.13
CA MET A 84 -5.08 2.77 -0.72
C MET A 84 -5.89 1.93 -1.71
N THR A 85 -5.27 0.90 -2.29
CA THR A 85 -5.92 -0.05 -3.20
C THR A 85 -6.99 -0.87 -2.46
N ALA A 86 -6.71 -1.31 -1.23
CA ALA A 86 -7.66 -2.07 -0.41
C ALA A 86 -8.96 -1.31 -0.12
N VAL A 87 -8.92 0.01 0.09
CA VAL A 87 -10.14 0.81 0.37
C VAL A 87 -10.77 1.48 -0.85
N TYR A 88 -10.11 1.44 -2.00
CA TYR A 88 -10.59 2.14 -3.19
C TYR A 88 -12.00 1.68 -3.60
N LEU A 89 -12.91 2.65 -3.77
CA LEU A 89 -14.34 2.44 -4.08
C LEU A 89 -15.10 1.57 -3.07
N LEU A 90 -14.63 1.44 -1.83
CA LEU A 90 -15.43 0.93 -0.72
C LEU A 90 -16.19 2.08 -0.03
N PRO A 91 -17.34 1.80 0.61
CA PRO A 91 -17.99 2.79 1.47
C PRO A 91 -17.03 3.29 2.56
N ALA A 92 -16.87 4.61 2.69
CA ALA A 92 -15.95 5.23 3.65
C ALA A 92 -16.51 5.27 5.08
N THR A 93 -17.05 4.14 5.57
CA THR A 93 -17.53 4.00 6.94
C THR A 93 -16.43 3.45 7.84
N THR A 94 -16.45 3.78 9.13
CA THR A 94 -15.47 3.27 10.10
C THR A 94 -15.38 1.74 10.09
N GLY A 95 -16.53 1.04 10.01
CA GLY A 95 -16.55 -0.43 9.96
C GLY A 95 -15.88 -0.99 8.70
N THR A 96 -16.17 -0.41 7.54
CA THR A 96 -15.56 -0.82 6.27
C THR A 96 -14.05 -0.57 6.25
N LEU A 97 -13.59 0.57 6.80
CA LEU A 97 -12.16 0.89 6.87
C LEU A 97 -11.40 -0.07 7.79
N ILE A 98 -11.96 -0.41 8.96
CA ILE A 98 -11.37 -1.40 9.88
C ILE A 98 -11.31 -2.79 9.22
N LEU A 99 -12.38 -3.19 8.53
CA LEU A 99 -12.43 -4.45 7.79
C LEU A 99 -11.36 -4.50 6.70
N ALA A 100 -11.31 -3.49 5.84
CA ALA A 100 -10.34 -3.41 4.75
C ALA A 100 -8.90 -3.39 5.27
N PHE A 101 -8.62 -2.65 6.35
CA PHE A 101 -7.31 -2.63 6.99
C PHE A 101 -6.89 -4.02 7.50
N SER A 102 -7.80 -4.70 8.20
CA SER A 102 -7.55 -6.03 8.76
C SER A 102 -7.28 -7.05 7.65
N LEU A 103 -8.10 -7.02 6.59
CA LEU A 103 -7.93 -7.89 5.43
C LEU A 103 -6.64 -7.58 4.67
N PHE A 104 -6.32 -6.31 4.46
CA PHE A 104 -5.07 -5.90 3.82
C PHE A 104 -3.86 -6.45 4.58
N ARG A 105 -3.77 -6.18 5.89
CA ARG A 105 -2.66 -6.71 6.70
C ARG A 105 -2.61 -8.24 6.70
N PHE A 106 -3.76 -8.91 6.67
CA PHE A 106 -3.80 -10.37 6.55
C PHE A 106 -3.17 -10.85 5.23
N PHE A 107 -3.57 -10.27 4.09
CA PHE A 107 -3.05 -10.67 2.78
C PHE A 107 -1.60 -10.24 2.56
N ASP A 108 -1.21 -9.06 3.06
CA ASP A 108 0.14 -8.52 2.97
C ASP A 108 1.15 -9.33 3.81
N ILE A 109 0.77 -9.76 5.02
CA ILE A 109 1.64 -10.59 5.87
C ILE A 109 1.74 -12.03 5.34
N LEU A 110 0.62 -12.61 4.90
CA LEU A 110 0.60 -14.01 4.46
C LEU A 110 1.07 -14.21 3.02
N LYS A 111 0.93 -13.19 2.17
CA LYS A 111 1.19 -13.22 0.73
C LYS A 111 0.73 -14.52 0.05
N PRO A 112 -0.55 -14.94 0.20
CA PRO A 112 -1.01 -16.17 -0.44
C PRO A 112 -0.97 -15.99 -1.98
N PRO A 113 -0.76 -17.05 -2.77
CA PRO A 113 -0.94 -16.98 -4.22
C PRO A 113 -2.33 -16.41 -4.55
N PRO A 114 -2.47 -15.43 -5.47
CA PRO A 114 -1.48 -14.95 -6.45
C PRO A 114 -0.57 -13.81 -5.98
N VAL A 115 -0.69 -13.31 -4.75
CA VAL A 115 0.06 -12.13 -4.25
C VAL A 115 1.56 -12.35 -4.39
N SER A 116 2.10 -13.44 -3.86
CA SER A 116 3.54 -13.77 -3.93
C SER A 116 4.06 -14.16 -5.33
N THR A 117 3.28 -13.95 -6.39
CA THR A 117 3.71 -14.27 -7.77
C THR A 117 4.30 -13.07 -8.49
N MET A 118 4.16 -11.84 -7.96
CA MET A 118 4.68 -10.63 -8.63
C MET A 118 6.21 -10.59 -8.61
N GLU A 119 6.86 -11.19 -7.61
CA GLU A 119 8.32 -11.43 -7.59
C GLU A 119 8.85 -12.28 -8.75
N ARG A 120 7.98 -13.01 -9.46
CA ARG A 120 8.35 -13.81 -10.66
C ARG A 120 8.27 -12.99 -11.96
N VAL A 121 7.58 -11.86 -11.93
CA VAL A 121 7.30 -11.01 -13.10
C VAL A 121 8.09 -9.72 -13.05
N PHE A 122 8.29 -9.17 -11.86
CA PHE A 122 9.00 -7.93 -11.61
C PHE A 122 10.23 -8.16 -10.73
N SER A 123 11.13 -7.18 -10.70
CA SER A 123 12.37 -7.23 -9.90
C SER A 123 12.61 -5.93 -9.13
N GLY A 124 13.29 -6.02 -7.98
CA GLY A 124 13.61 -4.87 -7.12
C GLY A 124 12.37 -4.22 -6.50
N GLY A 125 12.44 -2.93 -6.17
CA GLY A 125 11.32 -2.19 -5.56
C GLY A 125 9.96 -2.27 -6.30
N ALA A 126 9.94 -2.53 -7.60
CA ALA A 126 8.69 -2.75 -8.33
C ALA A 126 7.96 -4.03 -7.88
N ALA A 127 8.70 -5.12 -7.63
CA ALA A 127 8.13 -6.38 -7.17
C ALA A 127 7.41 -6.22 -5.82
N VAL A 128 8.06 -5.51 -4.88
CA VAL A 128 7.51 -5.28 -3.54
C VAL A 128 6.23 -4.43 -3.59
N VAL A 129 6.24 -3.34 -4.37
CA VAL A 129 5.05 -2.50 -4.55
C VAL A 129 3.90 -3.29 -5.19
N PHE A 130 4.17 -4.11 -6.20
CA PHE A 130 3.11 -4.88 -6.86
C PHE A 130 2.59 -6.05 -6.02
N ASP A 131 3.40 -6.65 -5.15
CA ASP A 131 2.93 -7.58 -4.13
C ASP A 131 1.87 -6.91 -3.23
N ASP A 132 2.18 -5.74 -2.67
CA ASP A 132 1.26 -5.04 -1.75
C ASP A 132 0.01 -4.52 -2.47
N VAL A 133 0.13 -4.07 -3.72
CA VAL A 133 -1.02 -3.74 -4.56
C VAL A 133 -1.89 -4.98 -4.81
N ALA A 134 -1.30 -6.14 -5.07
CA ALA A 134 -2.03 -7.39 -5.24
C ALA A 134 -2.73 -7.81 -3.93
N ALA A 135 -2.07 -7.68 -2.78
CA ALA A 135 -2.68 -7.88 -1.46
C ALA A 135 -3.85 -6.91 -1.25
N GLY A 136 -3.71 -5.65 -1.67
CA GLY A 136 -4.77 -4.64 -1.66
C GLY A 136 -5.97 -5.02 -2.52
N LEU A 137 -5.75 -5.53 -3.73
CA LEU A 137 -6.83 -6.04 -4.59
C LEU A 137 -7.58 -7.22 -3.95
N CYS A 138 -6.84 -8.17 -3.37
CA CYS A 138 -7.43 -9.30 -2.63
C CYS A 138 -8.26 -8.83 -1.44
N ALA A 139 -7.74 -7.88 -0.66
CA ALA A 139 -8.44 -7.28 0.48
C ALA A 139 -9.71 -6.55 0.05
N ASN A 140 -9.64 -5.76 -1.03
CA ASN A 140 -10.79 -5.05 -1.58
C ASN A 140 -11.89 -6.02 -2.02
N ALA A 141 -11.53 -7.05 -2.77
CA ALA A 141 -12.47 -8.07 -3.23
C ALA A 141 -13.12 -8.82 -2.06
N ALA A 142 -12.32 -9.22 -1.06
CA ALA A 142 -12.82 -9.87 0.15
C ALA A 142 -13.74 -8.95 0.97
N ALA A 143 -13.40 -7.68 1.12
CA ALA A 143 -14.24 -6.69 1.80
C ALA A 143 -15.58 -6.51 1.08
N ARG A 144 -15.57 -6.42 -0.26
CA ARG A 144 -16.81 -6.37 -1.06
C ARG A 144 -17.68 -7.60 -0.85
N LEU A 145 -17.08 -8.79 -0.83
CA LEU A 145 -17.80 -10.03 -0.58
C LEU A 145 -18.46 -10.03 0.81
N VAL A 146 -17.73 -9.63 1.84
CA VAL A 146 -18.26 -9.53 3.21
C VAL A 146 -19.41 -8.52 3.28
N LEU A 147 -19.25 -7.34 2.68
CA LEU A 147 -20.30 -6.32 2.64
C LEU A 147 -21.53 -6.78 1.87
N TRP A 148 -21.34 -7.52 0.77
CA TRP A 148 -22.42 -8.10 -0.03
C TRP A 148 -23.17 -9.21 0.73
N LEU A 149 -22.49 -10.04 1.51
CA LEU A 149 -23.13 -11.08 2.33
C LEU A 149 -23.87 -10.52 3.55
N ALA A 150 -23.47 -9.33 4.02
CA ALA A 150 -24.05 -8.66 5.18
C ALA A 150 -25.29 -7.80 4.85
N GLY A 151 -25.65 -7.67 3.57
CA GLY A 151 -26.75 -6.82 3.09
C GLY A 151 -27.27 -7.25 1.73
#